data_AF-A0A962G7E2-F1
#
_entry.id   AF-A0A962G7E2-F1
#
_cell.length_a   1.000
_cell.length_b   1.000
_cell.length_c   1.000
_cell.angle_alpha   90.00
_cell.angle_beta   90.00
_cell.angle_gamma   90.00
#
_symmetry.space_group_name_H-M   'P 1'
#
loop_
_entity.id
_entity.type
_entity.pdbx_description
1 polymer ?
#
loop_
_entity_poly.entity_id
_entity_poly.type
_entity_poly.pdbx_seq_one_letter_code
_entity_poly.pdbx_strand_id
1 'polypeptide(L)' 'KLRPGDVLGALTGDAGIAADAVGKIGIFATRAYVAIRRDQAATALKRLRSGKIKGRSFRVRAVD' A
#
# COMPACT_ATOMS: atom_id res chain seq x y z
N LYS A 1 0.23 -4.05 -15.51
CA LYS A 1 -0.03 -5.09 -14.49
C LYS A 1 0.64 -4.65 -13.20
N LEU A 2 -0.06 -4.67 -12.07
CA LEU A 2 0.48 -4.25 -10.77
C LEU A 2 1.36 -5.37 -10.21
N ARG A 3 2.59 -5.05 -9.79
CA ARG A 3 3.49 -6.02 -9.14
C ARG A 3 3.56 -5.76 -7.63
N PRO A 4 3.88 -6.78 -6.81
CA PRO A 4 4.05 -6.59 -5.36
C PRO A 4 5.09 -5.52 -5.04
N GLY A 5 6.19 -5.46 -5.80
CA GLY A 5 7.22 -4.43 -5.66
C GLY A 5 6.73 -3.01 -5.97
N ASP A 6 5.76 -2.83 -6.88
CA ASP A 6 5.18 -1.50 -7.14
C ASP A 6 4.40 -1.02 -5.90
N VAL A 7 3.72 -1.94 -5.19
CA VAL A 7 2.95 -1.64 -3.99
C VAL A 7 3.86 -1.40 -2.79
N LEU A 8 4.89 -2.24 -2.62
CA LEU A 8 5.91 -2.06 -1.60
C LEU A 8 6.61 -0.71 -1.78
N GLY A 9 7.05 -0.38 -3.00
CA GLY A 9 7.72 0.88 -3.29
C GLY A 9 6.85 2.12 -3.03
N ALA A 10 5.54 2.04 -3.30
CA ALA A 10 4.62 3.13 -2.96
C ALA A 10 4.40 3.29 -1.44
N LEU A 11 4.47 2.19 -0.68
CA LEU A 11 4.37 2.22 0.78
C LEU A 11 5.66 2.70 1.43
N THR A 12 6.82 2.24 0.97
CA THR A 12 8.11 2.60 1.57
C THR A 12 8.63 3.95 1.10
N GLY A 13 8.37 4.31 -0.16
CA GLY A 13 8.75 5.60 -0.75
C GLY A 13 7.77 6.71 -0.37
N ASP A 14 6.59 6.73 -0.98
CA ASP A 14 5.63 7.85 -0.85
C ASP A 14 5.01 7.95 0.55
N ALA A 15 4.79 6.81 1.23
CA ALA A 15 4.21 6.82 2.57
C ALA A 15 5.25 6.83 3.70
N GLY A 16 6.54 6.64 3.39
CA GLY A 16 7.62 6.61 4.39
C GLY A 16 7.47 5.49 5.41
N ILE A 17 6.76 4.42 5.05
CA ILE A 17 6.50 3.30 5.95
C ILE A 17 7.68 2.34 5.88
N ALA A 18 8.19 1.93 7.03
CA ALA A 18 9.25 0.96 7.07
C ALA A 18 8.79 -0.37 6.46
N ALA A 19 9.68 -1.00 5.68
CA ALA A 19 9.35 -2.25 5.00
C ALA A 19 9.02 -3.39 6.00
N ASP A 20 9.48 -3.27 7.25
CA ASP A 20 9.16 -4.19 8.34
C ASP A 20 7.69 -4.16 8.77
N ALA A 21 7.02 -3.01 8.58
CA ALA A 21 5.63 -2.80 8.90
C ALA A 21 4.71 -3.33 7.80
N VAL A 22 5.26 -3.66 6.63
CA VAL A 22 4.55 -4.27 5.50
C VAL A 22 4.72 -5.78 5.56
N GLY A 23 3.61 -6.48 5.75
CA GLY A 23 3.56 -7.94 5.76
C GLY A 23 3.22 -8.52 4.39
N LYS A 24 2.36 -9.53 4.40
CA LYS A 24 1.96 -10.27 3.20
C LYS A 24 1.24 -9.35 2.19
N ILE A 25 1.70 -9.41 0.93
CA ILE A 25 1.10 -8.71 -0.21
C ILE A 25 0.42 -9.74 -1.10
N GLY A 26 -0.91 -9.63 -1.25
CA GLY A 26 -1.71 -10.44 -2.16
C GLY A 26 -2.20 -9.61 -3.33
N ILE A 27 -1.79 -9.94 -4.55
CA ILE A 27 -2.29 -9.29 -5.77
C ILE A 27 -3.27 -10.22 -6.48
N PHE A 28 -4.45 -9.70 -6.74
CA PHE A 28 -5.54 -10.34 -7.47
C PHE A 28 -5.80 -9.60 -8.78
N ALA A 29 -6.62 -10.18 -9.66
CA ALA A 29 -6.92 -9.60 -10.97
C ALA A 29 -7.52 -8.18 -10.89
N THR A 30 -8.33 -7.91 -9.87
CA THR A 30 -9.07 -6.64 -9.71
C THR A 30 -8.71 -5.86 -8.44
N ARG A 31 -7.94 -6.46 -7.52
CA ARG A 31 -7.69 -5.91 -6.17
C ARG A 31 -6.29 -6.27 -5.70
N ALA A 32 -5.77 -5.52 -4.75
CA ALA A 32 -4.57 -5.89 -4.00
C ALA A 32 -4.83 -5.70 -2.51
N TYR A 33 -4.36 -6.66 -1.70
CA TYR A 33 -4.40 -6.60 -0.25
C TYR A 33 -2.99 -6.61 0.29
N VAL A 34 -2.75 -5.79 1.31
CA VAL A 34 -1.44 -5.66 1.95
C VAL A 34 -1.68 -5.65 3.44
N ALA A 35 -1.01 -6.56 4.15
CA ALA A 35 -0.95 -6.50 5.60
C ALA A 35 -0.03 -5.35 6.02
N ILE A 36 -0.52 -4.46 6.88
CA ILE A 36 0.27 -3.35 7.45
C ILE A 36 0.09 -3.40 8.96
N ARG A 37 1.15 -3.12 9.74
CA ARG A 37 1.00 -2.97 11.19
C ARG A 37 -0.01 -1.87 11.54
N ARG A 38 -0.77 -2.10 12.61
CA ARG A 38 -1.92 -1.25 13.00
C ARG A 38 -1.52 0.18 13.35
N ASP A 39 -0.33 0.37 13.91
CA ASP A 39 0.26 1.67 14.26
C ASP A 39 0.60 2.52 13.02
N GLN A 40 0.95 1.88 11.90
CA GLN A 40 1.28 2.56 10.64
C GLN A 40 0.12 2.60 9.65
N ALA A 41 -0.95 1.82 9.88
CA ALA A 41 -2.07 1.66 8.95
C ALA A 41 -2.79 2.98 8.62
N ALA A 42 -3.01 3.86 9.61
CA ALA A 42 -3.65 5.16 9.41
C ALA A 42 -2.81 6.09 8.51
N THR A 43 -1.50 6.11 8.76
CA THR A 43 -0.53 6.87 7.95
C THR A 43 -0.48 6.33 6.53
N ALA A 44 -0.42 5.00 6.37
CA ALA A 44 -0.44 4.32 5.09
C ALA A 44 -1.67 4.69 4.27
N LEU A 45 -2.84 4.61 4.89
CA LEU A 45 -4.11 4.88 4.23
C LEU A 45 -4.18 6.34 3.76
N LYS A 46 -3.77 7.29 4.58
CA LYS A 46 -3.77 8.72 4.22
C LYS A 46 -2.82 8.98 3.06
N ARG A 47 -1.59 8.45 3.14
CA ARG A 47 -0.54 8.65 2.11
C ARG A 47 -0.90 7.97 0.80
N LEU A 48 -1.36 6.73 0.83
CA LEU A 48 -1.79 6.00 -0.37
C LEU A 48 -3.02 6.62 -1.04
N ARG A 49 -3.90 7.27 -0.27
CA ARG A 49 -5.04 8.03 -0.83
C ARG A 49 -4.60 9.29 -1.57
N SER A 50 -3.56 9.99 -1.08
CA SER A 50 -3.00 11.17 -1.75
C SER A 50 -1.95 10.82 -2.81
N GLY A 51 -1.33 9.65 -2.72
CA GLY A 51 -0.23 9.21 -3.55
C GLY A 51 -0.67 8.53 -4.84
N LYS A 52 0.32 8.19 -5.68
CA LYS A 52 0.10 7.49 -6.95
C LYS A 52 0.94 6.24 -6.98
N ILE A 53 0.31 5.08 -7.15
CA ILE A 53 1.04 3.83 -7.35
C ILE A 53 1.29 3.70 -8.85
N LYS A 54 2.55 3.71 -9.28
CA LYS A 54 2.93 3.59 -10.70
C LYS A 54 2.25 4.66 -11.58
N GLY A 55 2.20 5.90 -11.08
CA GLY A 55 1.58 7.04 -11.78
C GLY A 55 0.05 7.02 -11.84
N ARG A 56 -0.62 6.07 -11.17
CA ARG A 56 -2.08 5.95 -11.15
C ARG A 56 -2.62 6.13 -9.73
N SER A 57 -3.75 6.82 -9.62
CA SER A 57 -4.49 6.93 -8.36
C SER A 57 -5.29 5.65 -8.13
N PHE A 58 -5.14 5.04 -6.97
CA PHE A 58 -5.91 3.85 -6.57
C PHE A 58 -6.83 4.19 -5.41
N ARG A 59 -8.02 3.60 -5.41
CA ARG A 59 -8.95 3.75 -4.29
C ARG A 59 -8.54 2.81 -3.17
N VAL A 60 -8.02 3.37 -2.08
CA VAL A 60 -7.56 2.59 -0.93
C VAL A 60 -8.56 2.68 0.23
N ARG A 61 -8.82 1.53 0.84
CA ARG A 61 -9.70 1.37 1.99
C ARG A 61 -9.00 0.47 3.01
N ALA A 62 -9.18 0.78 4.29
CA ALA A 62 -8.86 -0.15 5.36
C ALA A 62 -9.84 -1.33 5.28
N VAL A 63 -9.32 -2.52 5.48
CA VAL A 63 -10.07 -3.76 5.61
C VAL A 63 -9.70 -4.27 7.00
N ASP A 64 -10.67 -4.31 7.90
CA ASP A 64 -10.51 -4.86 9.25
C ASP A 64 -10.86 -6.35 9.24
#